data_AF-A0A6P3VEQ6-F1
#
_entry.id   AF-A0A6P3VEQ6-F1
#
_cell.length_a   1.000
_cell.length_b   1.000
_cell.length_c   1.000
_cell.angle_alpha   90.00
_cell.angle_beta   90.00
_cell.angle_gamma   90.00
#
_symmetry.space_group_name_H-M   'P 1'
#
loop_
_entity.id
_entity.type
_entity.pdbx_description
1 polymer ?
#
loop_
_entity_poly.entity_id
_entity_poly.type
_entity_poly.pdbx_seq_one_letter_code
_entity_poly.pdbx_strand_id
1 'polypeptide(L)'
;MITKNASTRLLNVTCTSSVDKELFLHYSLIPSFLIILVLSFLQRREHHRQRDDTTYLLGNHFGIIMPLDFVGTFSNRWSYGIAFGATASKVMFLFLEGYQPLQVPQWAQAFVLLMGGIEVGLAYFPFFACLSSEFRLVSSILGFSYSLLWFTVTVLQISQCPHGQFVGRYESLVFHWPSLLCLAFLLGRFLHMFVKALRVRLHWESQAEAKPVLLESHQAKHVKQLLRKAPPQEEKKSWFQTRVYEWDPCFQFPSRMIGTIVLAFICLYLFIVIEFCMFVYVRDKLKVFESDLENYITHMNQTGILTPFIQQVQELISVAKGVWVATILPASLTCVSYLFHILACYRKHMKRLWAGDKHFLPLKFRDPSPSESVAAIARYSGWQIAYILWGYLIIHVMQGLCGMMIMYGLVLPVTHHRGLEMLQGLGLGLLTIAIVVGLMILQVGIAARFFLQPKLGTADKQKPLALNNRKAFHNFNYFLFFYNVLLGLGACLSRLLISCILGTWLIARIDRTIMQSGYERADMGFSAWVSMLYVDHYHTNPVLVSFCHILITGHNERKLQKTIKYWCLGQSAGPCNSARSRTRWLLLQTLINNPRLAILRKSKSVHESREFTQTLLTCSDC
;
A
#
# COMPACT_ATOMS: atom_id res chain seq x y z
N MET A 1 -59.64 4.51 31.72
CA MET A 1 -58.62 5.55 31.47
C MET A 1 -57.24 4.92 31.61
N ILE A 2 -56.62 4.50 30.51
CA ILE A 2 -55.28 3.91 30.49
C ILE A 2 -54.47 4.70 29.47
N THR A 3 -53.60 5.58 29.95
CA THR A 3 -52.56 6.25 29.18
C THR A 3 -51.42 5.25 28.96
N LYS A 4 -51.40 4.60 27.80
CA LYS A 4 -50.25 3.82 27.32
C LYS A 4 -49.25 4.77 26.67
N ASN A 5 -48.06 4.84 27.27
CA ASN A 5 -46.92 5.62 26.81
C ASN A 5 -46.57 5.33 25.35
N ALA A 6 -46.49 6.43 24.61
CA ALA A 6 -45.92 6.53 23.28
C ALA A 6 -44.39 6.53 23.38
N SER A 7 -43.75 5.48 22.86
CA SER A 7 -42.41 5.57 22.27
C SER A 7 -42.08 4.25 21.56
N THR A 8 -41.48 4.36 20.36
CA THR A 8 -40.95 3.27 19.53
C THR A 8 -41.95 2.43 18.73
N ARG A 9 -42.72 3.08 17.83
CA ARG A 9 -43.07 2.41 16.57
C ARG A 9 -41.78 2.24 15.76
N LEU A 10 -41.30 1.01 15.65
CA LEU A 10 -40.31 0.60 14.64
C LEU A 10 -40.81 1.05 13.25
N LEU A 11 -40.09 1.97 12.61
CA LEU A 11 -40.23 2.22 11.18
C LEU A 11 -39.52 1.07 10.43
N ASN A 12 -40.21 -0.05 10.25
CA ASN A 12 -39.91 -0.99 9.17
C ASN A 12 -40.47 -0.43 7.85
N VAL A 13 -39.90 0.67 7.36
CA VAL A 13 -40.20 1.18 6.02
C VAL A 13 -38.98 0.86 5.17
N THR A 14 -39.10 -0.17 4.33
CA THR A 14 -38.18 -0.38 3.20
C THR A 14 -38.28 0.85 2.30
N CYS A 15 -37.30 1.75 2.40
CA CYS A 15 -37.27 2.95 1.59
C CYS A 15 -36.90 2.57 0.16
N THR A 16 -37.89 2.50 -0.72
CA THR A 16 -37.69 2.30 -2.16
C THR A 16 -37.34 3.66 -2.76
N SER A 17 -36.05 3.89 -3.06
CA SER A 17 -35.65 5.07 -3.84
C SER A 17 -36.27 4.99 -5.23
N SER A 18 -36.58 6.14 -5.81
CA SER A 18 -37.07 6.21 -7.20
C SER A 18 -36.00 5.80 -8.23
N VAL A 19 -34.73 5.67 -7.80
CA VAL A 19 -33.61 5.30 -8.66
C VAL A 19 -32.91 4.08 -8.08
N ASP A 20 -33.07 2.94 -8.75
CA ASP A 20 -32.34 1.72 -8.41
C ASP A 20 -30.84 1.89 -8.72
N LYS A 21 -29.98 1.54 -7.74
CA LYS A 21 -28.53 1.75 -7.77
C LYS A 21 -27.83 0.84 -8.77
N GLU A 22 -28.35 -0.36 -8.96
CA GLU A 22 -27.80 -1.34 -9.91
C GLU A 22 -28.19 -0.96 -11.32
N LEU A 23 -29.46 -0.62 -11.51
CA LEU A 23 -29.99 -0.13 -12.77
C LEU A 23 -29.28 1.16 -13.23
N PHE A 24 -29.02 2.10 -12.32
CA PHE A 24 -28.27 3.32 -12.63
C PHE A 24 -26.82 3.03 -13.06
N LEU A 25 -26.15 2.09 -12.39
CA LEU A 25 -24.79 1.69 -12.77
C LEU A 25 -24.79 1.12 -14.20
N HIS A 26 -25.72 0.21 -14.51
CA HIS A 26 -25.87 -0.35 -15.85
C HIS A 26 -26.13 0.73 -16.91
N TYR A 27 -27.07 1.65 -16.66
CA TYR A 27 -27.36 2.74 -17.59
C TYR A 27 -26.21 3.73 -17.74
N SER A 28 -25.37 3.90 -16.72
CA SER A 28 -24.19 4.77 -16.79
C SER A 28 -23.10 4.27 -17.76
N LEU A 29 -23.16 3.00 -18.18
CA LEU A 29 -22.26 2.46 -19.19
C LEU A 29 -22.44 3.12 -20.56
N ILE A 30 -23.66 3.53 -20.91
CA ILE A 30 -23.96 4.19 -22.20
C ILE A 30 -23.21 5.54 -22.31
N PRO A 31 -23.38 6.52 -21.39
CA PRO A 31 -22.62 7.76 -21.44
C PRO A 31 -21.12 7.53 -21.23
N SER A 32 -20.72 6.54 -20.42
CA SER A 32 -19.30 6.19 -20.27
C SER A 32 -18.66 5.79 -21.60
N PHE A 33 -19.27 4.84 -22.32
CA PHE A 33 -18.78 4.39 -23.61
C PHE A 33 -18.72 5.52 -24.65
N LEU A 34 -19.72 6.39 -24.68
CA LEU A 34 -19.73 7.57 -25.54
C LEU A 34 -18.57 8.52 -25.23
N ILE A 35 -18.28 8.80 -23.96
CA ILE A 35 -17.14 9.66 -23.56
C ILE A 35 -15.81 9.02 -23.98
N ILE A 36 -15.64 7.72 -23.74
CA ILE A 36 -14.44 6.97 -24.14
C ILE A 36 -14.23 7.07 -25.64
N LEU A 37 -15.28 6.82 -26.42
CA LEU A 37 -15.25 6.87 -27.87
C LEU A 37 -14.91 8.27 -28.39
N VAL A 38 -15.55 9.32 -27.87
CA VAL A 38 -15.24 10.72 -28.23
C VAL A 38 -13.78 11.06 -27.94
N LEU A 39 -13.27 10.69 -26.77
CA LEU A 39 -11.87 10.97 -26.42
C LEU A 39 -10.89 10.13 -27.25
N SER A 40 -11.24 8.89 -27.59
CA SER A 40 -10.44 8.02 -28.47
C SER A 40 -10.35 8.54 -29.91
N PHE A 41 -11.41 9.15 -30.44
CA PHE A 41 -11.40 9.82 -31.74
C PHE A 41 -10.57 11.10 -31.77
N LEU A 42 -10.45 11.78 -30.63
CA LEU A 42 -9.61 12.97 -30.51
C LEU A 42 -8.13 12.60 -30.40
N GLN A 43 -7.81 11.43 -29.86
CA GLN A 43 -6.44 11.02 -29.62
C GLN A 43 -5.77 10.50 -30.90
N ARG A 44 -4.72 11.21 -31.34
CA ARG A 44 -3.94 10.82 -32.53
C ARG A 44 -3.04 9.63 -32.20
N ARG A 45 -3.05 8.60 -33.04
CA ARG A 45 -2.16 7.43 -32.88
C ARG A 45 -0.75 7.83 -33.30
N GLU A 46 0.20 7.88 -32.36
CA GLU A 46 1.62 7.93 -32.68
C GLU A 46 2.05 6.56 -33.22
N HIS A 47 1.92 6.33 -34.53
CA HIS A 47 2.49 5.16 -35.18
C HIS A 47 3.69 5.54 -36.03
N HIS A 48 4.88 5.22 -35.52
CA HIS A 48 6.13 5.16 -36.27
C HIS A 48 6.63 3.71 -36.34
N ARG A 49 5.72 2.75 -36.57
CA ARG A 49 6.09 1.36 -36.87
C ARG A 49 5.36 0.87 -38.11
N GLN A 50 6.15 0.73 -39.17
CA GLN A 50 5.85 0.10 -40.44
C GLN A 50 5.50 -1.37 -40.17
N ARG A 51 4.21 -1.67 -40.05
CA ARG A 51 3.69 -3.03 -40.15
C ARG A 51 2.57 -2.97 -41.16
N ASP A 52 2.88 -3.48 -42.34
CA ASP A 52 1.91 -3.76 -43.41
C ASP A 52 0.78 -4.61 -42.82
N ASP A 53 -0.48 -4.20 -43.04
CA ASP A 53 -1.63 -5.06 -43.34
C ASP A 53 -2.98 -4.29 -43.25
N THR A 54 -3.57 -4.07 -44.43
CA THR A 54 -5.02 -4.18 -44.79
C THR A 54 -6.12 -3.55 -43.91
N THR A 55 -5.85 -2.59 -43.03
CA THR A 55 -6.89 -1.86 -42.27
C THR A 55 -6.79 -0.34 -42.39
N TYR A 56 -6.92 0.18 -43.62
CA TYR A 56 -6.81 1.62 -43.92
C TYR A 56 -8.10 2.45 -43.70
N LEU A 57 -9.23 1.84 -43.32
CA LEU A 57 -10.51 2.56 -43.14
C LEU A 57 -10.64 3.26 -41.77
N LEU A 58 -9.95 2.79 -40.73
CA LEU A 58 -9.76 3.56 -39.49
C LEU A 58 -8.42 4.31 -39.61
N GLY A 59 -8.46 5.48 -40.24
CA GLY A 59 -7.30 6.38 -40.35
C GLY A 59 -6.68 6.72 -38.99
N ASN A 60 -5.51 7.38 -39.01
CA ASN A 60 -4.63 7.75 -37.89
C ASN A 60 -5.25 8.49 -36.67
N HIS A 61 -6.58 8.58 -36.56
CA HIS A 61 -7.35 9.29 -35.54
C HIS A 61 -7.93 8.40 -34.42
N PHE A 62 -7.77 7.08 -34.46
CA PHE A 62 -8.24 6.22 -33.37
C PHE A 62 -7.08 5.80 -32.44
N GLY A 63 -6.94 6.52 -31.33
CA GLY A 63 -6.04 6.18 -30.22
C GLY A 63 -6.80 5.54 -29.06
N ILE A 64 -6.30 4.43 -28.51
CA ILE A 64 -6.84 3.88 -27.26
C ILE A 64 -6.48 4.85 -26.14
N ILE A 65 -7.49 5.46 -25.52
CA ILE A 65 -7.25 6.37 -24.40
C ILE A 65 -6.81 5.59 -23.18
N MET A 66 -5.71 6.02 -22.58
CA MET A 66 -5.20 5.44 -21.35
C MET A 66 -5.86 6.15 -20.16
N PRO A 67 -6.62 5.44 -19.30
CA PRO A 67 -7.28 6.07 -18.16
C PRO A 67 -6.26 6.56 -17.13
N LEU A 68 -5.22 5.75 -16.88
CA LEU A 68 -4.15 6.07 -15.97
C LEU A 68 -2.87 5.38 -16.45
N ASP A 69 -1.76 6.13 -16.48
CA ASP A 69 -0.44 5.53 -16.61
C ASP A 69 -0.01 5.01 -15.24
N PHE A 70 -0.16 3.70 -15.05
CA PHE A 70 0.19 3.00 -13.81
C PHE A 70 1.70 2.93 -13.54
N VAL A 71 2.54 3.28 -14.53
CA VAL A 71 3.99 3.13 -14.49
C VAL A 71 4.70 4.48 -14.34
N GLY A 72 4.24 5.53 -15.03
CA GLY A 72 5.05 6.76 -15.22
C GLY A 72 4.46 8.09 -14.74
N THR A 73 3.20 8.18 -14.32
CA THR A 73 2.60 9.49 -13.97
C THR A 73 2.80 9.88 -12.51
N PHE A 74 3.57 10.94 -12.26
CA PHE A 74 3.63 11.59 -10.94
C PHE A 74 2.88 12.93 -10.89
N SER A 75 2.40 13.43 -12.04
CA SER A 75 1.55 14.62 -12.16
C SER A 75 0.08 14.34 -11.82
N ASN A 76 -0.63 15.32 -11.24
CA ASN A 76 -2.05 15.21 -10.82
C ASN A 76 -2.39 14.04 -9.87
N ARG A 77 -1.41 13.47 -9.15
CA ARG A 77 -1.56 12.28 -8.28
C ARG A 77 -2.74 12.31 -7.30
N TRP A 78 -3.03 13.46 -6.69
CA TRP A 78 -4.13 13.62 -5.75
C TRP A 78 -5.49 13.57 -6.45
N SER A 79 -5.60 14.12 -7.67
CA SER A 79 -6.83 14.04 -8.46
C SER A 79 -7.15 12.59 -8.83
N TYR A 80 -6.15 11.80 -9.22
CA TYR A 80 -6.32 10.37 -9.46
C TYR A 80 -6.66 9.60 -8.18
N GLY A 81 -6.02 9.92 -7.06
CA GLY A 81 -6.35 9.31 -5.78
C GLY A 81 -7.80 9.55 -5.36
N ILE A 82 -8.29 10.77 -5.57
CA ILE A 82 -9.68 11.14 -5.28
C ILE A 82 -10.65 10.50 -6.28
N ALA A 83 -10.26 10.34 -7.55
CA ALA A 83 -11.03 9.56 -8.52
C ALA A 83 -11.19 8.10 -8.09
N PHE A 84 -10.14 7.44 -7.59
CA PHE A 84 -10.26 6.12 -6.97
C PHE A 84 -11.15 6.16 -5.73
N GLY A 85 -11.05 7.20 -4.89
CA GLY A 85 -11.91 7.37 -3.73
C GLY A 85 -13.40 7.46 -4.07
N ALA A 86 -13.76 8.07 -5.21
CA ALA A 86 -15.14 8.11 -5.69
C ALA A 86 -15.70 6.71 -6.00
N THR A 87 -14.85 5.78 -6.47
CA THR A 87 -15.22 4.38 -6.77
C THR A 87 -15.35 3.49 -5.52
N ALA A 88 -14.82 3.93 -4.38
CA ALA A 88 -14.60 3.08 -3.21
C ALA A 88 -15.88 2.42 -2.67
N SER A 89 -17.00 3.16 -2.65
CA SER A 89 -18.27 2.62 -2.17
C SER A 89 -18.72 1.42 -3.01
N LYS A 90 -18.65 1.51 -4.34
CA LYS A 90 -19.02 0.42 -5.26
C LYS A 90 -18.05 -0.76 -5.20
N VAL A 91 -16.75 -0.49 -5.06
CA VAL A 91 -15.74 -1.53 -4.87
C VAL A 91 -15.99 -2.31 -3.58
N MET A 92 -16.37 -1.64 -2.49
CA MET A 92 -16.72 -2.31 -1.24
C MET A 92 -17.97 -3.18 -1.37
N PHE A 93 -18.98 -2.75 -2.12
CA PHE A 93 -20.16 -3.59 -2.39
C PHE A 93 -19.81 -4.86 -3.19
N LEU A 94 -18.88 -4.78 -4.15
CA LEU A 94 -18.35 -5.95 -4.87
C LEU A 94 -17.67 -6.96 -3.93
N PHE A 95 -16.94 -6.49 -2.92
CA PHE A 95 -16.29 -7.35 -1.93
C PHE A 95 -17.27 -8.05 -0.97
N LEU A 96 -18.47 -7.51 -0.77
CA LEU A 96 -19.48 -8.04 0.16
C LEU A 96 -20.47 -9.00 -0.52
N GLU A 97 -20.17 -9.47 -1.74
CA GLU A 97 -21.02 -10.36 -2.56
C GLU A 97 -22.44 -9.83 -2.83
N GLY A 98 -22.70 -8.54 -2.61
CA GLY A 98 -24.03 -7.95 -2.77
C GLY A 98 -24.48 -7.74 -4.23
N TYR A 99 -23.67 -8.15 -5.21
CA TYR A 99 -23.95 -7.97 -6.63
C TYR A 99 -24.36 -9.29 -7.28
N GLN A 100 -25.67 -9.55 -7.35
CA GLN A 100 -26.25 -10.72 -8.02
C GLN A 100 -27.28 -10.28 -9.06
N PRO A 101 -26.87 -9.66 -10.18
CA PRO A 101 -27.81 -9.26 -11.23
C PRO A 101 -28.44 -10.48 -11.93
N LEU A 102 -27.79 -11.65 -11.86
CA LEU A 102 -28.22 -12.89 -12.49
C LEU A 102 -28.15 -14.03 -11.47
N GLN A 103 -29.22 -14.84 -11.37
CA GLN A 103 -29.18 -16.11 -10.65
C GLN A 103 -28.32 -17.10 -11.43
N VAL A 104 -27.05 -17.20 -11.06
CA VAL A 104 -26.06 -18.09 -11.70
C VAL A 104 -25.66 -19.17 -10.69
N PRO A 105 -25.39 -20.43 -11.10
CA PRO A 105 -24.87 -21.46 -10.20
C PRO A 105 -23.58 -21.04 -9.48
N GLN A 106 -23.37 -21.55 -8.25
CA GLN A 106 -22.28 -21.15 -7.35
C GLN A 106 -20.87 -21.19 -7.98
N TRP A 107 -20.58 -22.16 -8.84
CA TRP A 107 -19.27 -22.27 -9.52
C TRP A 107 -18.98 -21.11 -10.49
N ALA A 108 -20.03 -20.47 -11.03
CA ALA A 108 -19.91 -19.36 -11.97
C ALA A 108 -20.00 -17.97 -11.29
N GLN A 109 -20.14 -17.92 -9.97
CA GLN A 109 -20.13 -16.68 -9.19
C GLN A 109 -18.82 -15.89 -9.40
N ALA A 110 -17.69 -16.58 -9.60
CA ALA A 110 -16.40 -15.94 -9.90
C ALA A 110 -16.43 -15.14 -11.22
N PHE A 111 -17.13 -15.64 -12.25
CA PHE A 111 -17.29 -14.93 -13.52
C PHE A 111 -18.23 -13.71 -13.37
N VAL A 112 -19.28 -13.82 -12.56
CA VAL A 112 -20.18 -12.70 -12.27
C VAL A 112 -19.44 -11.57 -11.54
N LEU A 113 -18.60 -11.91 -10.56
CA LEU A 113 -17.76 -10.94 -9.85
C LEU A 113 -16.74 -10.26 -10.79
N LEU A 114 -16.15 -11.02 -11.71
CA LEU A 114 -15.26 -10.47 -12.73
C LEU A 114 -16.01 -9.49 -13.65
N MET A 115 -17.20 -9.87 -14.12
CA MET A 115 -18.04 -9.01 -14.96
C MET A 115 -18.48 -7.74 -14.21
N GLY A 116 -18.90 -7.86 -12.96
CA GLY A 116 -19.23 -6.70 -12.12
C GLY A 116 -18.03 -5.78 -11.88
N GLY A 117 -16.83 -6.34 -11.72
CA GLY A 117 -15.58 -5.58 -11.64
C GLY A 117 -15.26 -4.82 -12.93
N ILE A 118 -15.46 -5.46 -14.09
CA ILE A 118 -15.30 -4.84 -15.42
C ILE A 118 -16.34 -3.73 -15.60
N GLU A 119 -17.59 -3.97 -15.21
CA GLU A 119 -18.67 -2.99 -15.29
C GLU A 119 -18.38 -1.75 -14.46
N VAL A 120 -18.02 -1.91 -13.18
CA VAL A 120 -17.63 -0.79 -12.32
C VAL A 120 -16.39 -0.10 -12.89
N GLY A 121 -15.41 -0.86 -13.38
CA GLY A 121 -14.23 -0.31 -14.05
C GLY A 121 -14.60 0.59 -15.23
N LEU A 122 -15.50 0.15 -16.11
CA LEU A 122 -15.96 0.88 -17.28
C LEU A 122 -16.83 2.08 -16.90
N ALA A 123 -17.71 1.96 -15.90
CA ALA A 123 -18.57 3.07 -15.46
C ALA A 123 -17.76 4.25 -14.92
N TYR A 124 -16.67 3.99 -14.18
CA TYR A 124 -15.83 5.04 -13.60
C TYR A 124 -14.63 5.44 -14.48
N PHE A 125 -14.36 4.71 -15.56
CA PHE A 125 -13.30 5.00 -16.53
C PHE A 125 -13.28 6.46 -17.04
N PRO A 126 -14.42 7.12 -17.35
CA PRO A 126 -14.42 8.49 -17.87
C PRO A 126 -13.75 9.50 -16.93
N PHE A 127 -13.84 9.32 -15.61
CA PHE A 127 -13.17 10.22 -14.66
C PHE A 127 -11.65 10.21 -14.85
N PHE A 128 -11.07 9.03 -15.04
CA PHE A 128 -9.64 8.86 -15.25
C PHE A 128 -9.22 9.35 -16.63
N ALA A 129 -9.94 8.96 -17.68
CA ALA A 129 -9.68 9.38 -19.05
C ALA A 129 -9.76 10.91 -19.25
N CYS A 130 -10.72 11.58 -18.60
CA CYS A 130 -10.84 13.03 -18.65
C CYS A 130 -9.70 13.75 -17.91
N LEU A 131 -9.13 13.14 -16.86
CA LEU A 131 -7.96 13.67 -16.14
C LEU A 131 -6.64 13.46 -16.88
N SER A 132 -6.52 12.37 -17.67
CA SER A 132 -5.31 12.04 -18.42
C SER A 132 -5.23 12.69 -19.80
N SER A 133 -6.36 13.05 -20.40
CA SER A 133 -6.45 13.58 -21.76
C SER A 133 -5.64 14.88 -21.96
N GLU A 134 -4.96 14.97 -23.10
CA GLU A 134 -4.25 16.18 -23.55
C GLU A 134 -5.21 17.31 -23.92
N PHE A 135 -6.43 16.98 -24.37
CA PHE A 135 -7.45 17.93 -24.80
C PHE A 135 -8.24 18.50 -23.61
N ARG A 136 -7.56 19.34 -22.81
CA ARG A 136 -8.07 19.88 -21.53
C ARG A 136 -9.47 20.52 -21.60
N LEU A 137 -9.85 21.13 -22.73
CA LEU A 137 -11.15 21.81 -22.86
C LEU A 137 -12.30 20.80 -23.03
N VAL A 138 -12.18 19.86 -23.96
CA VAL A 138 -13.22 18.84 -24.17
C VAL A 138 -13.30 17.91 -22.97
N SER A 139 -12.14 17.49 -22.44
CA SER A 139 -12.09 16.58 -21.28
C SER A 139 -12.67 17.20 -20.01
N SER A 140 -12.51 18.51 -19.80
CA SER A 140 -13.11 19.20 -18.64
C SER A 140 -14.63 19.32 -18.74
N ILE A 141 -15.19 19.58 -19.93
CA ILE A 141 -16.66 19.66 -20.12
C ILE A 141 -17.30 18.28 -19.94
N LEU A 142 -16.74 17.24 -20.58
CA LEU A 142 -17.24 15.87 -20.46
C LEU A 142 -17.08 15.34 -19.02
N GLY A 143 -15.93 15.58 -18.38
CA GLY A 143 -15.68 15.17 -17.00
C GLY A 143 -16.58 15.91 -16.00
N PHE A 144 -16.81 17.21 -16.18
CA PHE A 144 -17.70 18.00 -15.33
C PHE A 144 -19.16 17.54 -15.45
N SER A 145 -19.68 17.39 -16.67
CA SER A 145 -21.05 16.91 -16.88
C SER A 145 -21.27 15.52 -16.31
N TYR A 146 -20.32 14.59 -16.50
CA TYR A 146 -20.41 13.24 -15.95
C TYR A 146 -20.33 13.23 -14.42
N SER A 147 -19.39 13.97 -13.82
CA SER A 147 -19.29 14.07 -12.36
C SER A 147 -20.50 14.76 -11.73
N LEU A 148 -21.12 15.72 -12.41
CA LEU A 148 -22.34 16.39 -11.95
C LEU A 148 -23.53 15.42 -11.94
N LEU A 149 -23.66 14.58 -12.97
CA LEU A 149 -24.67 13.53 -13.01
C LEU A 149 -24.53 12.56 -11.83
N TRP A 150 -23.31 12.05 -11.60
CA TRP A 150 -23.05 11.14 -10.47
C TRP A 150 -23.29 11.81 -9.11
N PHE A 151 -22.88 13.06 -8.95
CA PHE A 151 -23.08 13.82 -7.72
C PHE A 151 -24.57 14.06 -7.45
N THR A 152 -25.33 14.55 -8.44
CA THR A 152 -26.76 14.82 -8.30
C THR A 152 -27.55 13.57 -7.98
N VAL A 153 -27.30 12.45 -8.68
CA VAL A 153 -27.97 11.17 -8.41
C VAL A 153 -27.65 10.67 -7.00
N THR A 154 -26.40 10.76 -6.56
CA THR A 154 -26.01 10.33 -5.21
C THR A 154 -26.67 11.20 -4.13
N VAL A 155 -26.75 12.52 -4.33
CA VAL A 155 -27.43 13.44 -3.40
C VAL A 155 -28.94 13.18 -3.35
N LEU A 156 -29.58 12.96 -4.50
CA LEU A 156 -31.00 12.62 -4.58
C LEU A 156 -31.32 11.30 -3.85
N GLN A 157 -30.46 10.30 -3.97
CA GLN A 157 -30.63 9.04 -3.25
C GLN A 157 -30.53 9.22 -1.73
N ILE A 158 -29.59 10.04 -1.26
CA ILE A 158 -29.41 10.31 0.17
C ILE A 158 -30.58 11.13 0.72
N SER A 159 -31.12 12.07 -0.06
CA SER A 159 -32.25 12.89 0.38
C SER A 159 -33.57 12.12 0.42
N GLN A 160 -33.80 11.20 -0.52
CA GLN A 160 -34.99 10.34 -0.53
C GLN A 160 -34.97 9.28 0.59
N CYS A 161 -33.82 8.66 0.81
CA CYS A 161 -33.66 7.57 1.78
C CYS A 161 -32.46 7.84 2.72
N PRO A 162 -32.61 8.77 3.69
CA PRO A 162 -31.56 9.06 4.66
C PRO A 162 -31.46 7.98 5.76
N HIS A 163 -32.58 7.33 6.07
CA HIS A 163 -32.72 6.38 7.17
C HIS A 163 -32.30 4.97 6.75
N GLY A 164 -31.57 4.29 7.63
CA GLY A 164 -31.28 2.87 7.51
C GLY A 164 -31.65 2.13 8.80
N GLN A 165 -31.66 0.79 8.71
CA GLN A 165 -32.19 -0.08 9.76
C GLN A 165 -31.26 -0.19 10.97
N PHE A 166 -29.96 0.13 10.83
CA PHE A 166 -28.95 -0.19 11.84
C PHE A 166 -28.35 1.05 12.52
N VAL A 167 -27.90 2.04 11.74
CA VAL A 167 -27.23 3.25 12.27
C VAL A 167 -28.23 4.36 12.59
N GLY A 168 -29.48 4.20 12.14
CA GLY A 168 -30.59 5.11 12.39
C GLY A 168 -30.76 6.14 11.29
N ARG A 169 -31.06 7.39 11.66
CA ARG A 169 -31.60 8.38 10.71
C ARG A 169 -30.66 8.84 9.60
N TYR A 170 -29.35 8.60 9.71
CA TYR A 170 -28.34 9.10 8.77
C TYR A 170 -27.44 8.01 8.18
N GLU A 171 -27.86 6.74 8.23
CA GLU A 171 -27.05 5.61 7.76
C GLU A 171 -26.56 5.78 6.32
N SER A 172 -27.46 6.12 5.39
CA SER A 172 -27.12 6.31 3.98
C SER A 172 -26.06 7.40 3.78
N LEU A 173 -26.13 8.49 4.56
CA LEU A 173 -25.15 9.57 4.54
C LEU A 173 -23.78 9.10 5.06
N VAL A 174 -23.74 8.36 6.17
CA VAL A 174 -22.50 7.83 6.77
C VAL A 174 -21.77 6.87 5.81
N PHE A 175 -22.48 6.13 4.98
CA PHE A 175 -21.87 5.28 3.96
C PHE A 175 -21.35 6.06 2.74
N HIS A 176 -22.07 7.08 2.26
CA HIS A 176 -21.79 7.68 0.96
C HIS A 176 -21.04 9.02 1.04
N TRP A 177 -20.91 9.65 2.21
CA TRP A 177 -20.22 10.94 2.35
C TRP A 177 -18.76 10.94 1.85
N PRO A 178 -17.93 9.88 1.98
CA PRO A 178 -16.55 9.94 1.47
C PRO A 178 -16.54 10.00 -0.06
N SER A 179 -17.42 9.23 -0.71
CA SER A 179 -17.58 9.25 -2.17
C SER A 179 -18.16 10.57 -2.66
N LEU A 180 -19.14 11.16 -1.94
CA LEU A 180 -19.67 12.49 -2.22
C LEU A 180 -18.59 13.58 -2.15
N LEU A 181 -17.74 13.56 -1.12
CA LEU A 181 -16.63 14.49 -1.00
C LEU A 181 -15.64 14.34 -2.15
N CYS A 182 -15.37 13.10 -2.58
CA CYS A 182 -14.53 12.84 -3.74
C CYS A 182 -15.15 13.38 -5.03
N LEU A 183 -16.45 13.17 -5.26
CA LEU A 183 -17.18 13.69 -6.41
C LEU A 183 -17.22 15.23 -6.42
N ALA A 184 -17.46 15.86 -5.28
CA ALA A 184 -17.45 17.32 -5.14
C ALA A 184 -16.06 17.91 -5.45
N PHE A 185 -14.99 17.25 -4.99
CA PHE A 185 -13.63 17.65 -5.34
C PHE A 185 -13.35 17.50 -6.83
N LEU A 186 -13.79 16.41 -7.46
CA LEU A 186 -13.64 16.19 -8.90
C LEU A 186 -14.37 17.28 -9.70
N LEU A 187 -15.59 17.65 -9.32
CA LEU A 187 -16.33 18.75 -9.91
C LEU A 187 -15.52 20.06 -9.87
N GLY A 188 -15.00 20.41 -8.69
CA GLY A 188 -14.13 21.58 -8.53
C GLY A 188 -12.85 21.50 -9.37
N ARG A 189 -12.27 20.30 -9.50
CA ARG A 189 -11.07 20.06 -10.31
C ARG A 189 -11.35 20.22 -11.81
N PHE A 190 -12.44 19.66 -12.31
CA PHE A 190 -12.85 19.81 -13.72
C PHE A 190 -13.19 21.26 -14.04
N LEU A 191 -13.86 21.98 -13.13
CA LEU A 191 -14.09 23.41 -13.26
C LEU A 191 -12.76 24.20 -13.33
N HIS A 192 -11.79 23.86 -12.46
CA HIS A 192 -10.47 24.49 -12.52
C HIS A 192 -9.72 24.17 -13.82
N MET A 193 -9.80 22.94 -14.33
CA MET A 193 -9.23 22.57 -15.64
C MET A 193 -9.88 23.36 -16.77
N PHE A 194 -11.19 23.54 -16.73
CA PHE A 194 -11.94 24.33 -17.70
C PHE A 194 -11.48 25.79 -17.69
N VAL A 195 -11.41 26.43 -16.52
CA VAL A 195 -10.94 27.82 -16.38
C VAL A 195 -9.50 27.97 -16.88
N LYS A 196 -8.60 27.04 -16.54
CA LYS A 196 -7.21 27.06 -17.04
C LYS A 196 -7.16 26.89 -18.57
N ALA A 197 -7.92 25.94 -19.12
CA ALA A 197 -7.98 25.72 -20.56
C ALA A 197 -8.53 26.95 -21.31
N LEU A 198 -9.52 27.63 -20.74
CA LEU A 198 -10.11 28.85 -21.29
C LEU A 198 -9.09 30.00 -21.28
N ARG A 199 -8.35 30.20 -20.17
CA ARG A 199 -7.28 31.22 -20.07
C ARG A 199 -6.17 31.02 -21.10
N VAL A 200 -5.75 29.76 -21.31
CA VAL A 200 -4.73 29.42 -22.32
C VAL A 200 -5.25 29.69 -23.72
N ARG A 201 -6.52 29.36 -24.03
CA ARG A 201 -7.13 29.64 -25.33
C ARG A 201 -7.31 31.14 -25.60
N LEU A 202 -7.59 31.91 -24.55
CA LEU A 202 -7.65 33.37 -24.55
C LEU A 202 -6.25 34.04 -24.58
N HIS A 203 -5.16 33.29 -24.76
CA HIS A 203 -3.79 33.77 -24.85
C HIS A 203 -3.27 34.55 -23.62
N TRP A 204 -3.94 34.44 -22.46
CA TRP A 204 -3.51 35.10 -21.22
C TRP A 204 -2.28 34.43 -20.58
N GLU A 205 -2.03 33.15 -20.90
CA GLU A 205 -0.86 32.38 -20.49
C GLU A 205 -0.19 31.75 -21.72
N SER A 206 1.12 31.98 -21.89
CA SER A 206 1.91 31.42 -23.00
C SER A 206 1.99 29.89 -22.90
N GLN A 207 1.88 29.19 -24.05
CA GLN A 207 1.94 27.71 -24.19
C GLN A 207 3.32 27.11 -23.85
N ALA A 208 3.88 27.40 -22.69
CA ALA A 208 5.17 26.84 -22.27
C ALA A 208 5.07 25.37 -21.79
N GLU A 209 3.86 24.84 -21.57
CA GLU A 209 3.63 23.48 -21.03
C GLU A 209 3.32 22.39 -22.08
N ALA A 210 3.37 22.69 -23.38
CA ALA A 210 3.05 21.74 -24.46
C ALA A 210 4.28 21.02 -25.04
N LYS A 211 5.30 20.76 -24.21
CA LYS A 211 6.31 19.74 -24.53
C LYS A 211 5.92 18.46 -23.80
N PRO A 212 6.02 17.27 -24.41
CA PRO A 212 5.90 16.03 -23.67
C PRO A 212 7.03 16.05 -22.63
N VAL A 213 6.69 16.37 -21.37
CA VAL A 213 7.65 16.47 -20.27
C VAL A 213 8.04 15.05 -19.90
N LEU A 214 8.93 14.46 -20.69
CA LEU A 214 9.47 13.12 -20.47
C LEU A 214 10.36 13.08 -19.21
N LEU A 215 10.81 14.25 -18.74
CA LEU A 215 11.59 14.38 -17.51
C LEU A 215 10.90 15.31 -16.51
N GLU A 216 10.50 14.75 -15.38
CA GLU A 216 9.89 15.53 -14.32
C GLU A 216 10.90 16.40 -13.56
N SER A 217 10.43 17.55 -13.07
CA SER A 217 11.26 18.51 -12.33
C SER A 217 11.92 17.92 -11.09
N HIS A 218 11.27 16.98 -10.41
CA HIS A 218 11.80 16.34 -9.21
C HIS A 218 12.94 15.36 -9.53
N GLN A 219 12.83 14.60 -10.64
CA GLN A 219 13.87 13.70 -11.12
C GLN A 219 15.12 14.47 -11.56
N ALA A 220 14.94 15.58 -12.27
CA ALA A 220 16.03 16.47 -12.65
C ALA A 220 16.74 17.07 -11.43
N LYS A 221 15.98 17.50 -10.40
CA LYS A 221 16.54 17.97 -9.12
C LYS A 221 17.34 16.89 -8.41
N HIS A 222 16.85 15.64 -8.41
CA HIS A 222 17.55 14.51 -7.81
C HIS A 222 18.92 14.28 -8.46
N VAL A 223 19.00 14.20 -9.80
CA VAL A 223 20.27 14.01 -10.51
C VAL A 223 21.22 15.19 -10.31
N LYS A 224 20.68 16.42 -10.28
CA LYS A 224 21.47 17.63 -9.99
C LYS A 224 22.06 17.58 -8.57
N GLN A 225 21.34 17.03 -7.60
CA GLN A 225 21.85 16.83 -6.24
C GLN A 225 22.92 15.74 -6.19
N LEU A 226 22.75 14.63 -6.91
CA LEU A 226 23.74 13.54 -6.97
C LEU A 226 25.10 14.02 -7.53
N LEU A 227 25.08 14.93 -8.52
CA LEU A 227 26.30 15.47 -9.13
C LEU A 227 26.87 16.69 -8.39
N ARG A 228 26.12 17.29 -7.47
CA ARG A 228 26.61 18.39 -6.63
C ARG A 228 27.51 17.83 -5.53
N LYS A 229 28.59 18.54 -5.22
CA LYS A 229 29.41 18.23 -4.04
C LYS A 229 28.51 18.30 -2.80
N ALA A 230 28.58 17.26 -1.96
CA ALA A 230 27.75 17.19 -0.76
C ALA A 230 27.88 18.48 0.05
N PRO A 231 26.77 19.15 0.42
CA PRO A 231 26.84 20.29 1.31
C PRO A 231 27.42 19.83 2.65
N PRO A 232 28.33 20.62 3.28
CA PRO A 232 29.04 20.22 4.50
C PRO A 232 28.19 20.19 5.78
N GLN A 233 26.88 20.43 5.71
CA GLN A 233 25.99 20.45 6.89
C GLN A 233 24.88 19.41 6.76
N GLU A 234 24.99 18.33 7.54
CA GLU A 234 23.81 17.59 7.97
C GLU A 234 23.05 18.48 8.97
N GLU A 235 21.95 19.08 8.54
CA GLU A 235 21.04 19.77 9.46
C GLU A 235 20.64 18.79 10.58
N LYS A 236 20.71 19.23 11.84
CA LYS A 236 20.22 18.45 12.99
C LYS A 236 18.71 18.24 12.83
N LYS A 237 18.32 17.11 12.25
CA LYS A 237 16.92 16.73 12.05
C LYS A 237 16.20 16.61 13.40
N SER A 238 14.99 17.14 13.47
CA SER A 238 14.10 16.94 14.62
C SER A 238 13.79 15.45 14.81
N TRP A 239 13.56 15.01 16.05
CA TRP A 239 13.13 13.63 16.37
C TRP A 239 11.96 13.15 15.50
N PHE A 240 11.00 14.05 15.21
CA PHE A 240 9.84 13.76 14.37
C PHE A 240 10.23 13.52 12.90
N GLN A 241 11.14 14.33 12.36
CA GLN A 241 11.63 14.17 10.99
C GLN A 241 12.45 12.88 10.82
N THR A 242 13.22 12.51 11.84
CA THR A 242 14.04 11.30 11.83
C THR A 242 13.21 10.02 11.96
N ARG A 243 12.10 10.04 12.72
CA ARG A 243 11.37 8.83 13.10
C ARG A 243 10.02 8.64 12.43
N VAL A 244 9.31 9.72 12.10
CA VAL A 244 7.93 9.66 11.58
C VAL A 244 7.92 9.87 10.06
N TYR A 245 8.43 11.01 9.59
CA TYR A 245 8.43 11.29 8.16
C TYR A 245 9.45 12.37 7.77
N GLU A 246 10.40 11.99 6.93
CA GLU A 246 11.35 12.92 6.31
C GLU A 246 10.77 13.44 4.99
N TRP A 247 10.49 14.74 4.90
CA TRP A 247 10.02 15.34 3.66
C TRP A 247 11.16 15.42 2.64
N ASP A 248 11.01 14.77 1.49
CA ASP A 248 12.03 14.77 0.43
C ASP A 248 11.49 15.47 -0.83
N PRO A 249 12.03 16.65 -1.19
CA PRO A 249 11.62 17.37 -2.40
C PRO A 249 11.97 16.65 -3.71
N CYS A 250 12.89 15.68 -3.67
CA CYS A 250 13.39 14.96 -4.84
C CYS A 250 12.70 13.62 -5.06
N PHE A 251 11.74 13.25 -4.22
CA PHE A 251 10.99 12.01 -4.33
C PHE A 251 9.49 12.28 -4.42
N GLN A 252 8.84 11.72 -5.44
CA GLN A 252 7.38 11.73 -5.56
C GLN A 252 6.85 10.31 -5.65
N PHE A 253 5.70 10.07 -5.03
CA PHE A 253 5.00 8.80 -5.14
C PHE A 253 4.26 8.71 -6.47
N PRO A 254 4.30 7.56 -7.16
CA PRO A 254 3.48 7.34 -8.35
C PRO A 254 1.99 7.51 -8.04
N SER A 255 1.21 7.95 -9.04
CA SER A 255 -0.24 8.14 -8.89
C SER A 255 -0.96 6.87 -8.45
N ARG A 256 -0.50 5.70 -8.93
CA ARG A 256 -0.98 4.38 -8.51
C ARG A 256 -0.87 4.16 -6.99
N MET A 257 0.28 4.48 -6.39
CA MET A 257 0.50 4.28 -4.94
C MET A 257 -0.33 5.24 -4.07
N ILE A 258 -0.57 6.46 -4.56
CA ILE A 258 -1.49 7.38 -3.87
C ILE A 258 -2.94 6.90 -4.01
N GLY A 259 -3.32 6.43 -5.21
CA GLY A 259 -4.63 5.88 -5.48
C GLY A 259 -4.97 4.67 -4.61
N THR A 260 -4.04 3.72 -4.48
CA THR A 260 -4.25 2.54 -3.62
C THR A 260 -4.47 2.91 -2.17
N ILE A 261 -3.78 3.92 -1.65
CA ILE A 261 -3.87 4.30 -0.24
C ILE A 261 -5.13 5.10 0.05
N VAL A 262 -5.49 6.04 -0.81
CA VAL A 262 -6.76 6.77 -0.67
C VAL A 262 -7.93 5.78 -0.74
N LEU A 263 -7.89 4.86 -1.70
CA LEU A 263 -8.89 3.81 -1.82
C LEU A 263 -8.90 2.88 -0.59
N ALA A 264 -7.74 2.39 -0.15
CA ALA A 264 -7.62 1.55 1.04
C ALA A 264 -8.14 2.25 2.31
N PHE A 265 -7.88 3.55 2.46
CA PHE A 265 -8.35 4.33 3.61
C PHE A 265 -9.88 4.45 3.62
N ILE A 266 -10.50 4.75 2.48
CA ILE A 266 -11.96 4.84 2.36
C ILE A 266 -12.60 3.45 2.51
N CYS A 267 -12.02 2.42 1.89
CA CYS A 267 -12.49 1.04 2.04
C CYS A 267 -12.40 0.56 3.50
N LEU A 268 -11.32 0.87 4.21
CA LEU A 268 -11.15 0.56 5.63
C LEU A 268 -12.23 1.26 6.48
N TYR A 269 -12.48 2.55 6.22
CA TYR A 269 -13.56 3.27 6.88
C TYR A 269 -14.92 2.61 6.65
N LEU A 270 -15.26 2.29 5.40
CA LEU A 270 -16.51 1.63 5.06
C LEU A 270 -16.63 0.27 5.73
N PHE A 271 -15.55 -0.51 5.77
CA PHE A 271 -15.51 -1.81 6.43
C PHE A 271 -15.77 -1.69 7.94
N ILE A 272 -15.15 -0.71 8.62
CA ILE A 272 -15.39 -0.44 10.05
C ILE A 272 -16.86 -0.05 10.29
N VAL A 273 -17.45 0.77 9.41
CA VAL A 273 -18.86 1.14 9.53
C VAL A 273 -19.77 -0.08 9.37
N ILE A 274 -19.49 -0.95 8.39
CA ILE A 274 -20.24 -2.21 8.19
C ILE A 274 -20.12 -3.11 9.41
N GLU A 275 -18.91 -3.27 9.92
CA GLU A 275 -18.65 -4.08 11.11
C GLU A 275 -19.40 -3.52 12.33
N PHE A 276 -19.45 -2.19 12.50
CA PHE A 276 -20.26 -1.55 13.52
C PHE A 276 -21.77 -1.80 13.34
N CYS A 277 -22.28 -1.76 12.10
CA CYS A 277 -23.68 -2.11 11.81
C CYS A 277 -23.98 -3.57 12.18
N MET A 278 -23.09 -4.49 11.80
CA MET A 278 -23.20 -5.91 12.14
C MET A 278 -23.14 -6.11 13.66
N PHE A 279 -22.27 -5.38 14.36
CA PHE A 279 -22.21 -5.40 15.81
C PHE A 279 -23.51 -4.92 16.46
N VAL A 280 -24.13 -3.84 15.97
CA VAL A 280 -25.44 -3.37 16.47
C VAL A 280 -26.52 -4.43 16.27
N TYR A 281 -26.58 -5.04 15.09
CA TYR A 281 -27.51 -6.12 14.79
C TYR A 281 -27.34 -7.32 15.74
N VAL A 282 -26.10 -7.79 15.89
CA VAL A 282 -25.74 -8.90 16.78
C VAL A 282 -26.06 -8.53 18.23
N ARG A 283 -25.70 -7.33 18.69
CA ARG A 283 -25.99 -6.84 20.03
C ARG A 283 -27.49 -6.86 20.32
N ASP A 284 -28.32 -6.41 19.40
CA ASP A 284 -29.76 -6.34 19.61
C ASP A 284 -30.39 -7.74 19.63
N LYS A 285 -29.89 -8.69 18.82
CA LYS A 285 -30.24 -10.12 18.94
C LYS A 285 -29.79 -10.73 20.26
N LEU A 286 -28.58 -10.42 20.73
CA LEU A 286 -28.10 -10.88 22.04
C LEU A 286 -28.90 -10.27 23.20
N LYS A 287 -29.41 -9.04 23.08
CA LYS A 287 -30.29 -8.45 24.11
C LYS A 287 -31.61 -9.20 24.23
N VAL A 288 -32.21 -9.60 23.11
CA VAL A 288 -33.42 -10.44 23.12
C VAL A 288 -33.12 -11.78 23.79
N PHE A 289 -32.00 -12.39 23.44
CA PHE A 289 -31.55 -13.63 24.09
C PHE A 289 -31.31 -13.46 25.59
N GLU A 290 -30.69 -12.36 26.04
CA GLU A 290 -30.52 -12.04 27.46
C GLU A 290 -31.87 -11.91 28.19
N SER A 291 -32.87 -11.24 27.58
CA SER A 291 -34.19 -11.12 28.18
C SER A 291 -34.94 -12.45 28.23
N ASP A 292 -34.80 -13.31 27.22
CA ASP A 292 -35.40 -14.65 27.23
C ASP A 292 -34.77 -15.53 28.32
N LEU A 293 -33.45 -15.39 28.51
CA LEU A 293 -32.71 -16.07 29.57
C LEU A 293 -33.16 -15.61 30.96
N GLU A 294 -33.36 -14.30 31.16
CA GLU A 294 -33.85 -13.73 32.43
C GLU A 294 -35.30 -14.18 32.72
N ASN A 295 -36.16 -14.22 31.71
CA ASN A 295 -37.51 -14.79 31.81
C ASN A 295 -37.48 -16.28 32.18
N TYR A 296 -36.53 -17.05 31.64
CA TYR A 296 -36.36 -18.46 32.00
C TYR A 296 -35.92 -18.64 33.46
N ILE A 297 -35.00 -17.78 33.97
CA ILE A 297 -34.56 -17.80 35.37
C ILE A 297 -35.75 -17.57 36.31
N THR A 298 -36.57 -16.55 36.04
CA THR A 298 -37.72 -16.23 36.90
C THR A 298 -38.75 -17.36 36.94
N HIS A 299 -38.91 -18.11 35.84
CA HIS A 299 -39.76 -19.29 35.77
C HIS A 299 -39.18 -20.53 36.50
N MET A 300 -37.85 -20.71 36.49
CA MET A 300 -37.17 -21.90 37.01
C MET A 300 -36.55 -21.72 38.41
N ASN A 301 -37.00 -20.73 39.20
CA ASN A 301 -36.55 -20.45 40.57
C ASN A 301 -36.58 -21.66 41.56
N GLN A 302 -37.05 -22.84 41.14
CA GLN A 302 -37.02 -24.09 41.89
C GLN A 302 -35.73 -24.93 41.74
N THR A 303 -34.87 -24.71 40.73
CA THR A 303 -33.63 -25.51 40.54
C THR A 303 -32.37 -24.66 40.68
N GLY A 304 -31.86 -24.53 41.91
CA GLY A 304 -30.68 -23.70 42.27
C GLY A 304 -29.33 -24.10 41.66
N ILE A 305 -29.28 -25.06 40.73
CA ILE A 305 -28.04 -25.55 40.10
C ILE A 305 -27.69 -24.75 38.84
N LEU A 306 -28.68 -24.22 38.10
CA LEU A 306 -28.45 -23.61 36.78
C LEU A 306 -28.22 -22.08 36.84
N THR A 307 -28.65 -21.43 37.92
CA THR A 307 -28.54 -19.99 38.16
C THR A 307 -27.11 -19.42 38.07
N PRO A 308 -26.07 -20.03 38.69
CA PRO A 308 -24.71 -19.48 38.64
C PRO A 308 -24.08 -19.59 37.24
N PHE A 309 -24.39 -20.66 36.49
CA PHE A 309 -23.90 -20.83 35.12
C PHE A 309 -24.49 -19.77 34.19
N ILE A 310 -25.78 -19.49 34.33
CA ILE A 310 -26.48 -18.48 33.53
C ILE A 310 -25.94 -17.07 33.81
N GLN A 311 -25.68 -16.72 35.08
CA GLN A 311 -25.09 -15.43 35.43
C GLN A 311 -23.68 -15.25 34.83
N GLN A 312 -22.85 -16.30 34.83
CA GLN A 312 -21.53 -16.26 34.18
C GLN A 312 -21.64 -16.03 32.67
N VAL A 313 -22.64 -16.62 32.01
CA VAL A 313 -22.89 -16.41 30.58
C VAL A 313 -23.32 -14.97 30.29
N GLN A 314 -24.20 -14.39 31.11
CA GLN A 314 -24.60 -12.98 30.97
C GLN A 314 -23.41 -12.04 31.16
N GLU A 315 -22.57 -12.31 32.15
CA GLU A 315 -21.34 -11.55 32.37
C GLU A 315 -20.39 -11.65 31.17
N LEU A 316 -20.15 -12.87 30.64
CA LEU A 316 -19.35 -13.08 29.44
C LEU A 316 -19.85 -12.29 28.24
N ILE A 317 -21.17 -12.30 28.01
CA ILE A 317 -21.77 -11.56 26.90
C ILE A 317 -21.59 -10.05 27.10
N SER A 318 -21.82 -9.53 28.30
CA SER A 318 -21.68 -8.09 28.58
C SER A 318 -20.23 -7.62 28.42
N VAL A 319 -19.26 -8.39 28.93
CA VAL A 319 -17.83 -8.11 28.79
C VAL A 319 -17.41 -8.21 27.33
N ALA A 320 -17.84 -9.24 26.59
CA ALA A 320 -17.52 -9.39 25.18
C ALA A 320 -18.05 -8.22 24.34
N LYS A 321 -19.28 -7.76 24.59
CA LYS A 321 -19.85 -6.56 23.94
C LYS A 321 -18.98 -5.32 24.19
N GLY A 322 -18.58 -5.09 25.45
CA GLY A 322 -17.76 -3.94 25.84
C GLY A 322 -16.37 -3.98 25.23
N VAL A 323 -15.69 -5.12 25.30
CA VAL A 323 -14.35 -5.33 24.74
C VAL A 323 -14.36 -5.17 23.24
N TRP A 324 -15.33 -5.75 22.52
CA TRP A 324 -15.42 -5.66 21.07
C TRP A 324 -15.48 -4.20 20.59
N VAL A 325 -16.31 -3.37 21.22
CA VAL A 325 -16.42 -1.94 20.90
C VAL A 325 -15.14 -1.18 21.25
N ALA A 326 -14.56 -1.47 22.43
CA ALA A 326 -13.34 -0.81 22.89
C ALA A 326 -12.14 -1.09 21.96
N THR A 327 -12.10 -2.24 21.29
CA THR A 327 -10.99 -2.64 20.41
C THR A 327 -11.10 -2.13 18.98
N ILE A 328 -12.25 -1.59 18.54
CA ILE A 328 -12.40 -0.99 17.18
C ILE A 328 -11.42 0.17 16.97
N LEU A 329 -11.30 1.06 17.96
CA LEU A 329 -10.42 2.22 17.88
C LEU A 329 -8.92 1.84 17.80
N PRO A 330 -8.36 1.01 18.70
CA PRO A 330 -6.96 0.61 18.56
C PRO A 330 -6.70 -0.23 17.30
N ALA A 331 -7.63 -1.07 16.84
CA ALA A 331 -7.48 -1.84 15.61
C ALA A 331 -7.49 -0.95 14.36
N SER A 332 -8.36 0.05 14.32
CA SER A 332 -8.38 1.02 13.21
C SER A 332 -7.12 1.88 13.20
N LEU A 333 -6.63 2.32 14.36
CA LEU A 333 -5.38 3.09 14.48
C LEU A 333 -4.16 2.28 14.02
N THR A 334 -4.07 0.99 14.36
CA THR A 334 -2.95 0.14 13.88
C THR A 334 -2.98 -0.01 12.37
N CYS A 335 -4.13 -0.27 11.75
CA CYS A 335 -4.25 -0.38 10.29
C CYS A 335 -3.94 0.94 9.57
N VAL A 336 -4.42 2.08 10.09
CA VAL A 336 -4.08 3.40 9.56
C VAL A 336 -2.57 3.67 9.67
N SER A 337 -1.94 3.30 10.79
CA SER A 337 -0.49 3.41 10.95
C SER A 337 0.27 2.57 9.91
N TYR A 338 -0.25 1.41 9.52
CA TYR A 338 0.34 0.56 8.51
C TYR A 338 0.28 1.17 7.12
N LEU A 339 -0.83 1.81 6.74
CA LEU A 339 -0.93 2.53 5.46
C LEU A 339 0.16 3.61 5.33
N PHE A 340 0.37 4.41 6.37
CA PHE A 340 1.44 5.41 6.37
C PHE A 340 2.84 4.78 6.39
N HIS A 341 3.02 3.69 7.13
CA HIS A 341 4.30 2.99 7.17
C HIS A 341 4.66 2.37 5.80
N ILE A 342 3.69 1.87 5.04
CA ILE A 342 3.91 1.30 3.69
C ILE A 342 4.45 2.38 2.74
N LEU A 343 3.98 3.64 2.84
CA LEU A 343 4.56 4.76 2.08
C LEU A 343 6.02 5.03 2.44
N ALA A 344 6.33 5.05 3.74
CA ALA A 344 7.69 5.25 4.21
C ALA A 344 8.62 4.12 3.73
N CYS A 345 8.13 2.87 3.80
CA CYS A 345 8.84 1.71 3.25
C CYS A 345 9.04 1.81 1.74
N TYR A 346 8.00 2.10 0.98
CA TYR A 346 8.09 2.26 -0.48
C TYR A 346 9.21 3.23 -0.86
N ARG A 347 9.22 4.43 -0.26
CA ARG A 347 10.25 5.43 -0.51
C ARG A 347 11.65 4.90 -0.18
N LYS A 348 11.80 4.30 1.00
CA LYS A 348 13.10 3.79 1.47
C LYS A 348 13.63 2.68 0.56
N HIS A 349 12.77 1.77 0.14
CA HIS A 349 13.12 0.65 -0.73
C HIS A 349 13.44 1.14 -2.14
N MET A 350 12.66 2.08 -2.68
CA MET A 350 12.89 2.67 -4.00
C MET A 350 14.23 3.41 -4.08
N LYS A 351 14.57 4.22 -3.06
CA LYS A 351 15.88 4.90 -3.01
C LYS A 351 17.06 3.93 -2.93
N ARG A 352 16.93 2.84 -2.16
CA ARG A 352 17.95 1.79 -2.10
C ARG A 352 18.14 1.10 -3.45
N LEU A 353 17.03 0.81 -4.14
CA LEU A 353 17.06 0.28 -5.50
C LEU A 353 17.72 1.25 -6.48
N TRP A 354 17.43 2.56 -6.41
CA TRP A 354 18.12 3.57 -7.23
C TRP A 354 19.64 3.61 -6.99
N ALA A 355 20.07 3.38 -5.75
CA ALA A 355 21.49 3.26 -5.40
C ALA A 355 22.12 1.91 -5.81
N GLY A 356 21.33 0.95 -6.30
CA GLY A 356 21.77 -0.41 -6.62
C GLY A 356 21.98 -1.31 -5.40
N ASP A 357 21.57 -0.88 -4.20
CA ASP A 357 21.68 -1.67 -2.98
C ASP A 357 20.54 -2.70 -2.89
N LYS A 358 20.85 -3.94 -3.27
CA LYS A 358 19.93 -5.10 -3.20
C LYS A 358 20.04 -5.88 -1.88
N HIS A 359 20.84 -5.48 -0.90
CA HIS A 359 21.07 -6.28 0.32
C HIS A 359 19.84 -6.39 1.23
N PHE A 360 18.90 -5.45 1.11
CA PHE A 360 17.65 -5.49 1.88
C PHE A 360 16.66 -6.54 1.37
N LEU A 361 16.86 -7.07 0.16
CA LEU A 361 16.01 -8.10 -0.44
C LEU A 361 16.61 -9.49 -0.19
N PRO A 362 15.78 -10.51 0.03
CA PRO A 362 16.26 -11.87 0.12
C PRO A 362 16.91 -12.34 -1.19
N LEU A 363 17.84 -13.28 -1.09
CA LEU A 363 18.67 -13.73 -2.23
C LEU A 363 17.83 -14.19 -3.43
N LYS A 364 16.73 -14.92 -3.18
CA LYS A 364 15.84 -15.44 -4.23
C LYS A 364 15.06 -14.35 -4.99
N PHE A 365 14.95 -13.15 -4.42
CA PHE A 365 14.21 -12.03 -5.01
C PHE A 365 15.12 -10.99 -5.67
N ARG A 366 16.44 -11.22 -5.74
CA ARG A 366 17.38 -10.26 -6.34
C ARG A 366 17.20 -10.12 -7.84
N ASP A 367 16.75 -11.18 -8.50
CA ASP A 367 16.52 -11.27 -9.94
C ASP A 367 15.13 -11.87 -10.21
N PRO A 368 14.06 -11.04 -10.13
CA PRO A 368 12.70 -11.52 -10.39
C PRO A 368 12.48 -11.77 -11.88
N SER A 369 11.56 -12.67 -12.22
CA SER A 369 11.20 -12.88 -13.61
C SER A 369 10.40 -11.69 -14.16
N PRO A 370 10.63 -11.25 -15.42
CA PRO A 370 9.94 -10.09 -15.99
C PRO A 370 8.42 -10.30 -16.11
N SER A 371 7.97 -11.49 -16.50
CA SER A 371 6.55 -11.80 -16.68
C SER A 371 5.78 -11.81 -15.36
N GLU A 372 6.33 -12.45 -14.32
CA GLU A 372 5.74 -12.39 -12.97
C GLU A 372 5.72 -10.94 -12.47
N SER A 373 6.73 -10.13 -12.81
CA SER A 373 6.82 -8.75 -12.35
C SER A 373 5.75 -7.83 -12.96
N VAL A 374 5.47 -8.00 -14.26
CA VAL A 374 4.39 -7.28 -14.95
C VAL A 374 3.02 -7.73 -14.43
N ALA A 375 2.83 -9.02 -14.15
CA ALA A 375 1.58 -9.49 -13.54
C ALA A 375 1.42 -8.96 -12.10
N ALA A 376 2.51 -8.87 -11.34
CA ALA A 376 2.51 -8.41 -9.96
C ALA A 376 2.15 -6.92 -9.82
N ILE A 377 2.65 -6.05 -10.70
CA ILE A 377 2.30 -4.61 -10.64
C ILE A 377 0.79 -4.40 -10.83
N ALA A 378 0.13 -5.20 -11.68
CA ALA A 378 -1.33 -5.16 -11.87
C ALA A 378 -2.10 -5.68 -10.64
N ARG A 379 -1.59 -6.74 -9.99
CA ARG A 379 -2.23 -7.36 -8.81
C ARG A 379 -2.05 -6.57 -7.52
N TYR A 380 -0.92 -5.87 -7.38
CA TYR A 380 -0.50 -5.23 -6.14
C TYR A 380 -1.59 -4.34 -5.53
N SER A 381 -2.19 -3.46 -6.34
CA SER A 381 -3.16 -2.48 -5.87
C SER A 381 -4.37 -3.13 -5.21
N GLY A 382 -4.93 -4.17 -5.83
CA GLY A 382 -6.07 -4.91 -5.27
C GLY A 382 -5.69 -5.74 -4.04
N TRP A 383 -4.54 -6.42 -4.09
CA TRP A 383 -4.06 -7.23 -2.96
C TRP A 383 -3.76 -6.36 -1.74
N GLN A 384 -3.13 -5.20 -1.92
CA GLN A 384 -2.85 -4.28 -0.81
C GLN A 384 -4.12 -3.85 -0.07
N ILE A 385 -5.22 -3.59 -0.79
CA ILE A 385 -6.50 -3.25 -0.18
C ILE A 385 -7.07 -4.46 0.55
N ALA A 386 -7.12 -5.62 -0.10
CA ALA A 386 -7.66 -6.85 0.48
C ALA A 386 -6.92 -7.28 1.76
N TYR A 387 -5.59 -7.24 1.77
CA TYR A 387 -4.79 -7.60 2.95
C TYR A 387 -4.96 -6.61 4.10
N ILE A 388 -5.21 -5.33 3.83
CA ILE A 388 -5.50 -4.35 4.88
C ILE A 388 -6.88 -4.61 5.50
N LEU A 389 -7.89 -4.95 4.68
CA LEU A 389 -9.25 -5.28 5.17
C LEU A 389 -9.26 -6.57 6.00
N TRP A 390 -8.68 -7.66 5.48
CA TRP A 390 -8.53 -8.91 6.23
C TRP A 390 -7.64 -8.74 7.45
N GLY A 391 -6.55 -7.99 7.30
CA GLY A 391 -5.63 -7.69 8.38
C GLY A 391 -6.31 -6.92 9.51
N TYR A 392 -7.18 -5.96 9.20
CA TYR A 392 -8.00 -5.27 10.19
C TYR A 392 -8.87 -6.25 10.98
N LEU A 393 -9.63 -7.11 10.30
CA LEU A 393 -10.49 -8.09 10.96
C LEU A 393 -9.69 -9.01 11.90
N ILE A 394 -8.56 -9.52 11.43
CA ILE A 394 -7.69 -10.43 12.19
C ILE A 394 -7.07 -9.73 13.40
N ILE A 395 -6.56 -8.50 13.21
CA ILE A 395 -5.98 -7.69 14.29
C ILE A 395 -7.07 -7.34 15.32
N HIS A 396 -8.27 -7.01 14.88
CA HIS A 396 -9.39 -6.68 15.76
C HIS A 396 -9.81 -7.87 16.61
N VAL A 397 -9.94 -9.07 16.02
CA VAL A 397 -10.19 -10.31 16.77
C VAL A 397 -9.07 -10.59 17.78
N MET A 398 -7.81 -10.48 17.37
CA MET A 398 -6.66 -10.70 18.26
C MET A 398 -6.63 -9.69 19.43
N GLN A 399 -6.87 -8.42 19.15
CA GLN A 399 -6.99 -7.39 20.19
C GLN A 399 -8.21 -7.62 21.09
N GLY A 400 -9.32 -8.12 20.54
CA GLY A 400 -10.50 -8.55 21.28
C GLY A 400 -10.18 -9.68 22.27
N LEU A 401 -9.51 -10.74 21.80
CA LEU A 401 -9.06 -11.85 22.66
C LEU A 401 -8.11 -11.36 23.77
N CYS A 402 -7.18 -10.46 23.45
CA CYS A 402 -6.30 -9.84 24.43
C CYS A 402 -7.09 -8.99 25.45
N GLY A 403 -8.08 -8.23 24.99
CA GLY A 403 -8.98 -7.46 25.84
C GLY A 403 -9.80 -8.35 26.78
N MET A 404 -10.29 -9.51 26.30
CA MET A 404 -10.98 -10.50 27.13
C MET A 404 -10.07 -11.05 28.23
N MET A 405 -8.82 -11.38 27.89
CA MET A 405 -7.81 -11.83 28.86
C MET A 405 -7.53 -10.77 29.93
N ILE A 406 -7.48 -9.49 29.56
CA ILE A 406 -7.30 -8.37 30.50
C ILE A 406 -8.53 -8.20 31.39
N MET A 407 -9.73 -8.28 30.82
CA MET A 407 -10.98 -8.13 31.59
C MET A 407 -11.12 -9.22 32.64
N TYR A 408 -10.98 -10.49 32.26
CA TYR A 408 -11.08 -11.62 33.20
C TYR A 408 -9.87 -11.75 34.11
N GLY A 409 -8.67 -11.42 33.63
CA GLY A 409 -7.44 -11.57 34.38
C GLY A 409 -7.17 -10.44 35.37
N LEU A 410 -7.62 -9.21 35.08
CA LEU A 410 -7.31 -8.02 35.88
C LEU A 410 -8.54 -7.27 36.39
N VAL A 411 -9.51 -6.97 35.51
CA VAL A 411 -10.61 -6.04 35.84
C VAL A 411 -11.67 -6.71 36.72
N LEU A 412 -12.19 -7.86 36.30
CA LEU A 412 -13.25 -8.60 36.99
C LEU A 412 -12.88 -9.01 38.43
N PRO A 413 -11.67 -9.54 38.70
CA PRO A 413 -11.29 -9.90 40.06
C PRO A 413 -11.20 -8.67 40.97
N VAL A 414 -10.80 -7.52 40.43
CA VAL A 414 -10.74 -6.26 41.19
C VAL A 414 -12.14 -5.74 41.50
N THR A 415 -13.08 -5.80 40.54
CA THR A 415 -14.47 -5.36 40.76
C THR A 415 -15.21 -6.28 41.73
N HIS A 416 -14.94 -7.58 41.73
CA HIS A 416 -15.53 -8.56 42.65
C HIS A 416 -14.84 -8.64 44.03
N HIS A 417 -13.99 -7.67 44.37
CA HIS A 417 -13.24 -7.64 45.63
C HIS A 417 -12.31 -8.85 45.88
N ARG A 418 -11.98 -9.63 44.84
CA ARG A 418 -11.00 -10.75 44.85
C ARG A 418 -9.63 -10.34 44.28
N GLY A 419 -9.34 -9.04 44.23
CA GLY A 419 -8.10 -8.52 43.66
C GLY A 419 -6.82 -9.00 44.38
N LEU A 420 -6.90 -9.31 45.67
CA LEU A 420 -5.75 -9.81 46.44
C LEU A 420 -5.35 -11.23 46.01
N GLU A 421 -6.32 -12.13 45.80
CA GLU A 421 -6.08 -13.49 45.30
C GLU A 421 -5.49 -13.46 43.89
N MET A 422 -6.03 -12.60 43.03
CA MET A 422 -5.49 -12.35 41.70
C MET A 422 -4.05 -11.84 41.74
N LEU A 423 -3.75 -10.87 42.61
CA LEU A 423 -2.40 -10.31 42.76
C LEU A 423 -1.41 -11.35 43.30
N GLN A 424 -1.84 -12.21 44.23
CA GLN A 424 -1.04 -13.34 44.71
C GLN A 424 -0.76 -14.34 43.58
N GLY A 425 -1.77 -14.70 42.77
CA GLY A 425 -1.60 -15.58 41.61
C GLY A 425 -0.65 -15.00 40.55
N LEU A 426 -0.83 -13.72 40.20
CA LEU A 426 0.06 -12.99 39.28
C LEU A 426 1.47 -12.86 39.86
N GLY A 427 1.59 -12.56 41.15
CA GLY A 427 2.86 -12.47 41.86
C GLY A 427 3.63 -13.78 41.83
N LEU A 428 2.95 -14.90 42.07
CA LEU A 428 3.53 -16.25 41.98
C LEU A 428 3.95 -16.58 40.54
N GLY A 429 3.12 -16.26 39.54
CA GLY A 429 3.45 -16.42 38.12
C GLY A 429 4.68 -15.60 37.70
N LEU A 430 4.73 -14.32 38.08
CA LEU A 430 5.88 -13.45 37.79
C LEU A 430 7.14 -13.93 38.52
N LEU A 431 7.02 -14.38 39.77
CA LEU A 431 8.13 -14.92 40.54
C LEU A 431 8.69 -16.19 39.89
N THR A 432 7.85 -17.12 39.45
CA THR A 432 8.32 -18.34 38.76
C THR A 432 9.05 -18.03 37.47
N ILE A 433 8.52 -17.12 36.63
CA ILE A 433 9.21 -16.65 35.41
C ILE A 433 10.53 -15.95 35.77
N ALA A 434 10.54 -15.09 36.79
CA ALA A 434 11.74 -14.38 37.24
C ALA A 434 12.82 -15.33 37.75
N ILE A 435 12.46 -16.39 38.50
CA ILE A 435 13.39 -17.43 38.94
C ILE A 435 13.98 -18.16 37.73
N VAL A 436 13.15 -18.58 36.77
CA VAL A 436 13.59 -19.30 35.56
C VAL A 436 14.57 -18.44 34.73
N VAL A 437 14.21 -17.19 34.45
CA VAL A 437 15.06 -16.25 33.71
C VAL A 437 16.32 -15.90 34.51
N GLY A 438 16.20 -15.71 35.82
CA GLY A 438 17.32 -15.45 36.73
C GLY A 438 18.34 -16.59 36.74
N LEU A 439 17.89 -17.85 36.79
CA LEU A 439 18.74 -19.03 36.69
C LEU A 439 19.45 -19.12 35.34
N MET A 440 18.77 -18.77 34.24
CA MET A 440 19.39 -18.70 32.91
C MET A 440 20.49 -17.63 32.84
N ILE A 441 20.24 -16.43 33.38
CA ILE A 441 21.24 -15.35 33.44
C ILE A 441 22.41 -15.75 34.34
N LEU A 442 22.13 -16.37 35.48
CA LEU A 442 23.16 -16.86 36.41
C LEU A 442 24.04 -17.91 35.74
N GLN A 443 23.48 -18.85 34.99
CA GLN A 443 24.22 -19.85 34.21
C GLN A 443 25.17 -19.20 33.20
N VAL A 444 24.71 -18.18 32.46
CA VAL A 444 25.56 -17.41 31.53
C VAL A 444 26.64 -16.65 32.28
N GLY A 445 26.32 -16.05 33.42
CA GLY A 445 27.26 -15.32 34.28
C GLY A 445 28.37 -16.20 34.85
N ILE A 446 28.03 -17.38 35.36
CA ILE A 446 29.00 -18.39 35.85
C ILE A 446 29.90 -18.83 34.69
N ALA A 447 29.32 -19.11 33.52
CA ALA A 447 30.11 -19.51 32.36
C ALA A 447 31.09 -18.42 31.89
N ALA A 448 30.63 -17.17 31.83
CA ALA A 448 31.45 -16.03 31.45
C ALA A 448 32.57 -15.71 32.46
N ARG A 449 32.33 -15.94 33.75
CA ARG A 449 33.29 -15.62 34.82
C ARG A 449 34.32 -16.71 35.05
N PHE A 450 33.88 -17.97 35.14
CA PHE A 450 34.73 -19.10 35.56
C PHE A 450 35.30 -19.93 34.41
N PHE A 451 34.59 -20.05 33.29
CA PHE A 451 35.00 -20.94 32.19
C PHE A 451 35.59 -20.22 30.98
N LEU A 452 35.37 -18.91 30.80
CA LEU A 452 36.06 -18.16 29.74
C LEU A 452 37.47 -17.72 30.16
N GLN A 453 38.42 -17.84 29.23
CA GLN A 453 39.77 -17.30 29.38
C GLN A 453 39.76 -15.78 29.62
N PRO A 454 40.74 -15.24 30.35
CA PRO A 454 40.92 -13.81 30.49
C PRO A 454 41.17 -13.14 29.14
N LYS A 455 40.97 -11.83 29.07
CA LYS A 455 41.18 -11.05 27.84
C LYS A 455 42.66 -11.15 27.42
N LEU A 456 42.91 -11.35 26.11
CA LEU A 456 44.28 -11.40 25.58
C LEU A 456 44.95 -10.01 25.57
N GLY A 457 44.18 -8.96 25.28
CA GLY A 457 44.63 -7.56 25.38
C GLY A 457 43.73 -6.70 26.26
N THR A 458 44.29 -5.65 26.86
CA THR A 458 43.52 -4.65 27.63
C THR A 458 42.57 -3.82 26.76
N ALA A 459 42.81 -3.77 25.44
CA ALA A 459 41.97 -3.10 24.45
C ALA A 459 40.75 -3.93 23.99
N ASP A 460 40.69 -5.24 24.31
CA ASP A 460 39.61 -6.11 23.86
C ASP A 460 38.34 -5.91 24.70
N LYS A 461 37.21 -5.65 24.03
CA LYS A 461 35.92 -5.45 24.71
C LYS A 461 35.39 -6.73 25.34
N GLN A 462 35.59 -7.89 24.69
CA GLN A 462 35.05 -9.18 25.09
C GLN A 462 36.16 -10.18 25.44
N LYS A 463 35.86 -11.15 26.32
CA LYS A 463 36.75 -12.28 26.57
C LYS A 463 36.80 -13.19 25.33
N PRO A 464 37.95 -13.83 25.02
CA PRO A 464 38.05 -14.77 23.91
C PRO A 464 37.17 -16.01 24.14
N LEU A 465 36.67 -16.60 23.05
CA LEU A 465 35.93 -17.88 23.07
C LEU A 465 36.89 -19.07 23.26
N ALA A 466 37.65 -19.05 24.35
CA ALA A 466 38.55 -20.13 24.73
C ALA A 466 38.25 -20.52 26.17
N LEU A 467 38.15 -21.83 26.41
CA LEU A 467 37.76 -22.37 27.71
C LEU A 467 38.97 -22.47 28.64
N ASN A 468 38.75 -22.08 29.89
CA ASN A 468 39.61 -22.36 31.03
C ASN A 468 38.94 -23.43 31.91
N ASN A 469 39.71 -24.25 32.64
CA ASN A 469 39.20 -25.31 33.52
C ASN A 469 38.21 -26.27 32.84
N ARG A 470 38.64 -26.85 31.71
CA ARG A 470 37.82 -27.71 30.85
C ARG A 470 37.11 -28.87 31.60
N LYS A 471 37.77 -29.49 32.58
CA LYS A 471 37.17 -30.58 33.38
C LYS A 471 35.98 -30.10 34.23
N ALA A 472 36.10 -28.94 34.87
CA ALA A 472 35.02 -28.34 35.65
C ALA A 472 33.84 -27.92 34.77
N PHE A 473 34.11 -27.41 33.57
CA PHE A 473 33.08 -27.12 32.58
C PHE A 473 32.30 -28.37 32.16
N HIS A 474 32.97 -29.51 31.97
CA HIS A 474 32.30 -30.77 31.64
C HIS A 474 31.36 -31.23 32.77
N ASN A 475 31.79 -31.17 34.04
CA ASN A 475 30.92 -31.51 35.18
C ASN A 475 29.75 -30.52 35.34
N PHE A 476 30.01 -29.21 35.18
CA PHE A 476 28.98 -28.18 35.23
C PHE A 476 27.92 -28.40 34.14
N ASN A 477 28.34 -28.71 32.91
CA ASN A 477 27.43 -28.97 31.81
C ASN A 477 26.64 -30.27 32.02
N TYR A 478 27.24 -31.31 32.61
CA TYR A 478 26.56 -32.57 32.91
C TYR A 478 25.36 -32.36 33.87
N PHE A 479 25.55 -31.65 34.99
CA PHE A 479 24.46 -31.40 35.93
C PHE A 479 23.37 -30.47 35.35
N LEU A 480 23.77 -29.47 34.57
CA LEU A 480 22.82 -28.57 33.93
C LEU A 480 22.13 -29.15 32.69
N PHE A 481 22.62 -30.28 32.15
CA PHE A 481 22.06 -30.90 30.96
C PHE A 481 20.56 -31.17 31.11
N PHE A 482 20.15 -31.84 32.19
CA PHE A 482 18.75 -32.17 32.44
C PHE A 482 17.88 -30.93 32.68
N TYR A 483 18.40 -29.92 33.39
CA TYR A 483 17.70 -28.66 33.60
C TYR A 483 17.52 -27.87 32.28
N ASN A 484 18.54 -27.84 31.42
CA ASN A 484 18.48 -27.21 30.11
C ASN A 484 17.45 -27.88 29.18
N VAL A 485 17.17 -29.18 29.33
CA VAL A 485 16.09 -29.86 28.58
C VAL A 485 14.73 -29.28 28.96
N LEU A 486 14.45 -29.09 30.26
CA LEU A 486 13.20 -28.47 30.73
C LEU A 486 13.07 -27.02 30.25
N LEU A 487 14.14 -26.23 30.34
CA LEU A 487 14.18 -24.87 29.78
C LEU A 487 13.95 -24.86 28.26
N GLY A 488 14.52 -25.83 27.55
CA GLY A 488 14.37 -25.98 26.10
C GLY A 488 12.92 -26.26 25.67
N LEU A 489 12.18 -27.07 26.44
CA LEU A 489 10.75 -27.29 26.19
C LEU A 489 9.94 -26.00 26.33
N GLY A 490 10.19 -25.23 27.39
CA GLY A 490 9.55 -23.92 27.59
C GLY A 490 9.90 -22.91 26.50
N ALA A 491 11.17 -22.86 26.07
CA ALA A 491 11.62 -22.01 24.97
C ALA A 491 11.01 -22.40 23.61
N CYS A 492 10.74 -23.68 23.38
CA CYS A 492 10.07 -24.16 22.18
C CYS A 492 8.60 -23.69 22.14
N LEU A 493 7.88 -23.83 23.26
CA LEU A 493 6.50 -23.36 23.37
C LEU A 493 6.40 -21.83 23.22
N SER A 494 7.31 -21.08 23.87
CA SER A 494 7.35 -19.62 23.73
C SER A 494 7.69 -19.18 22.30
N ARG A 495 8.57 -19.90 21.61
CA ARG A 495 8.85 -19.68 20.17
C ARG A 495 7.59 -19.80 19.33
N LEU A 496 6.77 -20.83 19.54
CA LEU A 496 5.51 -21.01 18.81
C LEU A 496 4.53 -19.86 19.08
N LEU A 497 4.30 -19.53 20.36
CA LEU A 497 3.37 -18.47 20.77
C LEU A 497 3.78 -17.10 20.23
N ILE A 498 5.05 -16.71 20.39
CA ILE A 498 5.58 -15.43 19.89
C ILE A 498 5.45 -15.36 18.36
N SER A 499 5.73 -16.46 17.65
CA SER A 499 5.60 -16.50 16.19
C SER A 499 4.15 -16.32 15.74
N CYS A 500 3.19 -16.93 16.46
CA CYS A 500 1.76 -16.78 16.17
C CYS A 500 1.29 -15.34 16.41
N ILE A 501 1.64 -14.74 17.55
CA ILE A 501 1.24 -13.37 17.89
C ILE A 501 1.84 -12.37 16.90
N LEU A 502 3.16 -12.43 16.66
CA LEU A 502 3.83 -11.51 15.73
C LEU A 502 3.37 -11.70 14.28
N GLY A 503 3.18 -12.95 13.84
CA GLY A 503 2.68 -13.25 12.49
C GLY A 503 1.27 -12.70 12.27
N THR A 504 0.38 -12.89 13.24
CA THR A 504 -1.00 -12.38 13.19
C THR A 504 -1.04 -10.85 13.21
N TRP A 505 -0.21 -10.21 14.06
CA TRP A 505 -0.16 -8.75 14.17
C TRP A 505 0.39 -8.09 12.89
N LEU A 506 1.32 -8.74 12.20
CA LEU A 506 1.95 -8.21 10.98
C LEU A 506 1.27 -8.65 9.68
N ILE A 507 0.18 -9.43 9.73
CA ILE A 507 -0.43 -10.05 8.55
C ILE A 507 -0.93 -9.04 7.50
N ALA A 508 -1.38 -7.87 7.96
CA ALA A 508 -1.89 -6.80 7.11
C ALA A 508 -0.80 -6.16 6.21
N ARG A 509 0.48 -6.42 6.51
CA ARG A 509 1.63 -5.76 5.90
C ARG A 509 2.28 -6.63 4.83
N ILE A 510 2.12 -6.20 3.58
CA ILE A 510 2.73 -6.86 2.41
C ILE A 510 4.22 -6.50 2.24
N ASP A 511 4.70 -5.43 2.88
CA ASP A 511 6.09 -4.96 2.73
C ASP A 511 7.14 -5.89 3.35
N ARG A 512 6.72 -6.88 4.14
CA ARG A 512 7.57 -7.89 4.78
C ARG A 512 6.96 -9.27 4.61
N THR A 513 7.83 -10.25 4.41
CA THR A 513 7.45 -11.67 4.42
C THR A 513 7.16 -12.14 5.84
N ILE A 514 6.08 -12.89 6.01
CA ILE A 514 5.77 -13.63 7.25
C ILE A 514 6.49 -14.98 7.25
N MET A 515 6.87 -15.47 6.06
CA MET A 515 7.53 -16.76 5.88
C MET A 515 9.00 -16.71 6.30
N GLN A 516 9.51 -17.84 6.74
CA GLN A 516 10.92 -18.02 7.13
C GLN A 516 11.87 -17.79 5.94
N SER A 517 13.08 -17.34 6.23
CA SER A 517 14.13 -17.16 5.22
C SER A 517 14.34 -18.45 4.42
N GLY A 518 14.17 -18.36 3.10
CA GLY A 518 14.23 -19.51 2.19
C GLY A 518 12.87 -19.95 1.64
N TYR A 519 11.77 -19.75 2.39
CA TYR A 519 10.39 -20.04 1.97
C TYR A 519 9.60 -18.79 1.54
N GLU A 520 10.27 -17.65 1.44
CA GLU A 520 9.67 -16.34 1.17
C GLU A 520 8.97 -16.27 -0.20
N ARG A 521 9.28 -17.17 -1.14
CA ARG A 521 8.57 -17.27 -2.43
C ARG A 521 7.14 -17.79 -2.28
N ALA A 522 6.83 -18.50 -1.21
CA ALA A 522 5.46 -18.94 -0.90
C ALA A 522 4.58 -17.75 -0.49
N ASP A 523 5.17 -16.65 -0.01
CA ASP A 523 4.45 -15.42 0.29
C ASP A 523 4.18 -14.66 -1.02
N MET A 524 3.03 -14.95 -1.61
CA MET A 524 2.59 -14.30 -2.85
C MET A 524 2.47 -12.79 -2.67
N GLY A 525 1.98 -12.32 -1.52
CA GLY A 525 1.84 -10.91 -1.22
C GLY A 525 3.19 -10.19 -1.28
N PHE A 526 4.16 -10.67 -0.50
CA PHE A 526 5.51 -10.10 -0.49
C PHE A 526 6.18 -10.17 -1.87
N SER A 527 6.01 -11.29 -2.59
CA SER A 527 6.49 -11.42 -3.97
C SER A 527 5.91 -10.33 -4.87
N ALA A 528 4.61 -10.04 -4.77
CA ALA A 528 3.96 -9.01 -5.58
C ALA A 528 4.49 -7.60 -5.25
N TRP A 529 4.75 -7.30 -3.98
CA TRP A 529 5.38 -6.05 -3.55
C TRP A 529 6.78 -5.87 -4.12
N VAL A 530 7.65 -6.88 -4.01
CA VAL A 530 9.02 -6.79 -4.52
C VAL A 530 9.02 -6.65 -6.04
N SER A 531 8.26 -7.49 -6.74
CA SER A 531 8.12 -7.43 -8.18
C SER A 531 7.60 -6.07 -8.69
N MET A 532 6.62 -5.49 -8.01
CA MET A 532 6.14 -4.14 -8.31
C MET A 532 7.27 -3.11 -8.16
N LEU A 533 8.05 -3.16 -7.08
CA LEU A 533 9.18 -2.25 -6.87
C LEU A 533 10.22 -2.35 -7.98
N TYR A 534 10.47 -3.54 -8.51
CA TYR A 534 11.37 -3.72 -9.64
C TYR A 534 10.83 -3.09 -10.93
N VAL A 535 9.55 -3.28 -11.25
CA VAL A 535 8.93 -2.65 -12.42
C VAL A 535 9.02 -1.13 -12.32
N ASP A 536 8.61 -0.55 -11.18
CA ASP A 536 8.73 0.89 -10.94
C ASP A 536 10.19 1.34 -11.04
N HIS A 537 11.14 0.60 -10.46
CA HIS A 537 12.57 0.93 -10.54
C HIS A 537 13.08 0.96 -11.98
N TYR A 538 12.75 -0.03 -12.82
CA TYR A 538 13.24 -0.10 -14.20
C TYR A 538 12.66 0.99 -15.09
N HIS A 539 11.38 1.34 -14.90
CA HIS A 539 10.71 2.34 -15.74
C HIS A 539 10.92 3.77 -15.25
N THR A 540 11.07 4.01 -13.95
CA THR A 540 11.11 5.36 -13.37
C THR A 540 12.46 5.73 -12.75
N ASN A 541 13.55 5.01 -13.07
CA ASN A 541 14.87 5.37 -12.56
C ASN A 541 15.24 6.81 -12.99
N PRO A 542 15.41 7.74 -12.04
CA PRO A 542 15.61 9.16 -12.36
C PRO A 542 16.89 9.40 -13.15
N VAL A 543 17.93 8.59 -12.96
CA VAL A 543 19.21 8.72 -13.68
C VAL A 543 19.05 8.28 -15.14
N LEU A 544 18.41 7.13 -15.37
CA LEU A 544 18.18 6.60 -16.71
C LEU A 544 17.24 7.50 -17.52
N VAL A 545 16.13 7.93 -16.93
CA VAL A 545 15.15 8.82 -17.57
C VAL A 545 15.81 10.17 -17.91
N SER A 546 16.59 10.75 -16.98
CA SER A 546 17.33 11.99 -17.23
C SER A 546 18.36 11.84 -18.36
N PHE A 547 19.07 10.70 -18.39
CA PHE A 547 20.05 10.41 -19.44
C PHE A 547 19.38 10.32 -20.82
N CYS A 548 18.29 9.56 -20.94
CA CYS A 548 17.51 9.46 -22.18
C CYS A 548 16.97 10.82 -22.61
N HIS A 549 16.44 11.62 -21.68
CA HIS A 549 15.96 12.97 -21.96
C HIS A 549 17.08 13.88 -22.51
N ILE A 550 18.29 13.83 -21.94
CA ILE A 550 19.46 14.58 -22.44
C ILE A 550 19.82 14.14 -23.86
N LEU A 551 19.80 12.83 -24.16
CA LEU A 551 20.11 12.30 -25.49
C LEU A 551 19.07 12.74 -26.53
N ILE A 552 17.79 12.64 -26.22
CA ILE A 552 16.69 13.02 -27.11
C ILE A 552 16.73 14.53 -27.37
N THR A 553 16.84 15.34 -26.30
CA THR A 553 16.90 16.80 -26.41
C THR A 553 18.13 17.23 -27.22
N GLY A 554 19.29 16.65 -26.93
CA GLY A 554 20.52 16.94 -27.67
C GLY A 554 20.47 16.50 -29.14
N HIS A 555 19.78 15.40 -29.46
CA HIS A 555 19.56 14.99 -30.86
C HIS A 555 18.66 16.00 -31.60
N ASN A 556 17.56 16.42 -30.97
CA ASN A 556 16.63 17.38 -31.53
C ASN A 556 17.27 18.76 -31.73
N GLU A 557 18.06 19.24 -30.77
CA GLU A 557 18.82 20.49 -30.89
C GLU A 557 19.83 20.44 -32.04
N ARG A 558 20.56 19.32 -32.19
CA ARG A 558 21.49 19.15 -33.31
C ARG A 558 20.77 19.10 -34.66
N LYS A 559 19.59 18.48 -34.72
CA LYS A 559 18.76 18.45 -35.93
C LYS A 559 18.29 19.88 -36.28
N LEU A 560 17.80 20.63 -35.31
CA LEU A 560 17.38 22.02 -35.48
C LEU A 560 18.54 22.93 -35.91
N GLN A 561 19.70 22.81 -35.28
CA GLN A 561 20.90 23.55 -35.65
C GLN A 561 21.34 23.25 -37.07
N LYS A 562 21.28 21.99 -37.53
CA LYS A 562 21.54 21.64 -38.94
C LYS A 562 20.56 22.35 -39.87
N THR A 563 19.26 22.30 -39.58
CA THR A 563 18.22 22.98 -40.38
C THR A 563 18.46 24.49 -40.45
N ILE A 564 18.78 25.15 -39.32
CA ILE A 564 19.09 26.58 -39.26
C ILE A 564 20.37 26.90 -40.04
N LYS A 565 21.39 26.04 -40.01
CA LYS A 565 22.65 26.25 -40.72
C LYS A 565 22.52 26.09 -42.23
N TYR A 566 21.60 25.23 -42.70
CA TYR A 566 21.22 25.16 -44.12
C TYR A 566 20.44 26.40 -44.57
N TRP A 567 19.67 27.02 -43.66
CA TRP A 567 18.90 28.24 -43.94
C TRP A 567 19.76 29.51 -43.88
N CYS A 568 20.73 29.55 -42.98
CA CYS A 568 21.65 30.67 -42.78
C CYS A 568 23.00 30.37 -43.47
N LEU A 569 22.95 30.21 -44.80
CA LEU A 569 24.15 30.05 -45.63
C LEU A 569 24.79 31.43 -45.85
N GLY A 570 25.45 31.99 -44.81
CA GLY A 570 26.06 33.31 -44.96
C GLY A 570 26.83 33.92 -43.78
N GLN A 571 27.09 33.21 -42.68
CA GLN A 571 27.91 33.79 -41.60
C GLN A 571 29.07 32.90 -41.16
N SER A 572 30.22 33.57 -41.07
CA SER A 572 31.59 33.11 -40.86
C SER A 572 31.77 32.05 -39.76
N ALA A 573 32.64 31.08 -40.06
CA ALA A 573 33.02 30.00 -39.18
C ALA A 573 33.90 30.51 -38.02
N GLY A 574 33.29 30.77 -36.86
CA GLY A 574 34.01 30.95 -35.59
C GLY A 574 34.80 29.69 -35.18
N PRO A 575 35.76 29.82 -34.24
CA PRO A 575 36.73 28.77 -33.93
C PRO A 575 36.04 27.52 -33.41
N CYS A 576 36.04 26.46 -34.21
CA CYS A 576 35.52 25.16 -33.85
C CYS A 576 36.52 24.46 -32.93
N ASN A 577 36.53 24.79 -31.64
CA ASN A 577 37.15 23.91 -30.65
C ASN A 577 36.51 22.51 -30.82
N SER A 578 37.32 21.55 -31.26
CA SER A 578 36.85 20.20 -31.56
C SER A 578 36.09 19.64 -30.36
N ALA A 579 34.79 19.38 -30.49
CA ALA A 579 34.01 18.77 -29.41
C ALA A 579 34.66 17.47 -28.89
N ARG A 580 35.44 16.80 -29.74
CA ARG A 580 36.25 15.63 -29.42
C ARG A 580 37.39 15.94 -28.45
N SER A 581 38.12 17.05 -28.61
CA SER A 581 39.19 17.43 -27.69
C SER A 581 38.63 17.78 -26.30
N ARG A 582 37.54 18.55 -26.23
CA ARG A 582 36.84 18.86 -24.96
C ARG A 582 36.38 17.59 -24.23
N THR A 583 35.81 16.64 -24.96
CA THR A 583 35.35 15.35 -24.40
C THR A 583 36.52 14.54 -23.84
N ARG A 584 37.67 14.53 -24.51
CA ARG A 584 38.89 13.85 -24.02
C ARG A 584 39.41 14.47 -22.73
N TRP A 585 39.42 15.80 -22.63
CA TRP A 585 39.83 16.51 -21.41
C TRP A 585 38.89 16.23 -20.23
N LEU A 586 37.57 16.28 -20.44
CA LEU A 586 36.58 15.95 -19.40
C LEU A 586 36.70 14.49 -18.93
N LEU A 587 36.96 13.57 -19.86
CA LEU A 587 37.20 12.17 -19.55
C LEU A 587 38.45 11.97 -18.69
N LEU A 588 39.55 12.65 -19.05
CA LEU A 588 40.79 12.62 -18.26
C LEU A 588 40.55 13.17 -16.84
N GLN A 589 39.89 14.33 -16.73
CA GLN A 589 39.54 14.94 -15.44
C GLN A 589 38.70 13.99 -14.57
N THR A 590 37.72 13.30 -15.16
CA THR A 590 36.87 12.34 -14.45
C THR A 590 37.67 11.15 -13.93
N LEU A 591 38.60 10.63 -14.73
CA LEU A 591 39.45 9.49 -14.35
C LEU A 591 40.47 9.84 -13.26
N ILE A 592 41.07 11.03 -13.32
CA ILE A 592 42.00 11.52 -12.29
C ILE A 592 41.29 11.61 -10.94
N ASN A 593 40.06 12.15 -10.93
CA ASN A 593 39.28 12.29 -9.71
C ASN A 593 38.68 10.96 -9.20
N ASN A 594 38.63 9.91 -10.03
CA ASN A 594 37.99 8.62 -9.70
C ASN A 594 38.90 7.43 -10.11
N PRO A 595 39.96 7.12 -9.34
CA PRO A 595 40.97 6.15 -9.75
C PRO A 595 40.43 4.72 -9.92
N ARG A 596 39.41 4.32 -9.15
CA ARG A 596 38.78 2.99 -9.28
C ARG A 596 38.11 2.79 -10.64
N LEU A 597 37.56 3.86 -11.24
CA LEU A 597 36.94 3.79 -12.57
C LEU A 597 37.99 3.56 -13.67
N ALA A 598 39.24 4.02 -13.47
CA ALA A 598 40.32 3.79 -14.43
C ALA A 598 40.66 2.30 -14.55
N ILE A 599 40.64 1.58 -13.44
CA ILE A 599 40.89 0.12 -13.41
C ILE A 599 39.78 -0.62 -14.15
N LEU A 600 38.51 -0.34 -13.82
CA LEU A 600 37.34 -0.97 -14.45
C LEU A 600 37.28 -0.70 -15.96
N ARG A 601 37.64 0.52 -16.40
CA ARG A 601 37.68 0.86 -17.82
C ARG A 601 38.72 0.05 -18.58
N LYS A 602 39.91 -0.13 -18.02
CA LYS A 602 40.99 -0.90 -18.65
C LYS A 602 40.66 -2.40 -18.72
N SER A 603 40.05 -2.98 -17.68
CA SER A 603 39.67 -4.40 -17.72
C SER A 603 38.58 -4.66 -18.75
N LYS A 604 37.60 -3.76 -18.88
CA LYS A 604 36.51 -3.90 -19.86
C LYS A 604 37.01 -3.79 -21.30
N SER A 605 37.96 -2.90 -21.59
CA SER A 605 38.57 -2.83 -22.93
C SER A 605 39.36 -4.08 -23.30
N VAL A 606 39.98 -4.74 -22.31
CA VAL A 606 40.68 -6.02 -22.53
C VAL A 606 39.68 -7.15 -22.79
N HIS A 607 38.54 -7.18 -22.08
CA HIS A 607 37.50 -8.20 -22.29
C HIS A 607 36.77 -8.04 -23.63
N GLU A 608 36.39 -6.81 -24.01
CA GLU A 608 35.79 -6.52 -25.34
C GLU A 608 36.79 -6.81 -26.47
N SER A 609 38.08 -6.53 -26.29
CA SER A 609 39.09 -6.86 -27.30
C SER A 609 39.27 -8.38 -27.52
N ARG A 610 39.07 -9.19 -26.47
CA ARG A 610 39.11 -10.67 -26.54
C ARG A 610 37.86 -11.26 -27.21
N GLU A 611 36.68 -10.75 -26.90
CA GLU A 611 35.45 -11.18 -27.57
C GLU A 611 35.47 -10.79 -29.05
N PHE A 612 35.94 -9.58 -29.39
CA PHE A 612 36.05 -9.13 -30.78
C PHE A 612 37.05 -9.97 -31.59
N THR A 613 38.17 -10.40 -30.98
CA THR A 613 39.12 -11.33 -31.63
C THR A 613 38.56 -12.74 -31.79
N GLN A 614 37.76 -13.23 -30.83
CA GLN A 614 37.08 -14.53 -30.96
C GLN A 614 36.01 -14.50 -32.07
N THR A 615 35.22 -13.44 -32.20
CA THR A 615 34.24 -13.32 -33.30
C THR A 615 34.89 -13.14 -34.68
N LEU A 616 36.10 -12.58 -34.75
CA LEU A 616 36.87 -12.50 -36.00
C LEU A 616 37.48 -13.84 -36.40
N LEU A 617 37.87 -14.67 -35.43
CA LEU A 617 38.37 -16.04 -35.65
C LEU A 617 37.26 -17.04 -36.03
N THR A 618 36.02 -16.84 -35.59
CA THR A 618 34.88 -17.69 -36.01
C THR A 618 34.27 -17.29 -37.35
N CYS A 619 34.57 -16.09 -37.87
CA CYS A 619 34.14 -15.65 -39.19
C CYS A 619 35.17 -15.91 -40.30
N SER A 620 36.35 -16.45 -39.99
CA SER A 620 37.35 -16.83 -41.00
C SER A 620 37.25 -18.30 -41.48
N ASP A 621 36.35 -19.09 -40.90
CA ASP A 621 36.14 -20.52 -41.24
C ASP A 621 34.76 -20.78 -41.89
N CYS A 622 34.27 -19.86 -42.74
CA CYS A 622 33.14 -20.10 -43.64
C CYS A 622 33.45 -19.66 -45.06
#